data_AF-A0A964D4M9-F1
#
_entry.id   AF-A0A964D4M9-F1
#
_cell.length_a   1.000
_cell.length_b   1.000
_cell.length_c   1.000
_cell.angle_alpha   90.00
_cell.angle_beta   90.00
_cell.angle_gamma   90.00
#
_symmetry.space_group_name_H-M   'P 1'
#
loop_
_entity.id
_entity.type
_entity.pdbx_description
1 polymer ?
#
loop_
_entity_poly.entity_id
_entity_poly.type
_entity_poly.pdbx_seq_one_letter_code
_entity_poly.pdbx_strand_id
1 'polypeptide(L)'
;QNNLGSAYSDRIKFDRGENIERAIECYQAALQVYTRDALPQYWATTQNNLGNAYSDRIKFVRGENIERAIECYQAALQVRTRDALPQDWAMTQNNLGIIYSDQIWVNRGDNLERAIECYQAK
;
A
#
# COMPACT_ATOMS: atom_id res chain seq x y z
N GLN A 1 -9.90 32.98 9.95
CA GLN A 1 -9.42 32.52 8.63
C GLN A 1 -8.82 31.10 8.68
N ASN A 2 -8.31 30.60 9.82
CA ASN A 2 -7.78 29.22 9.95
C ASN A 2 -8.81 28.09 9.72
N ASN A 3 -10.08 28.29 10.06
CA ASN A 3 -11.08 27.21 10.01
C ASN A 3 -11.49 26.83 8.57
N LEU A 4 -11.43 27.77 7.63
CA LEU A 4 -11.79 27.52 6.23
C LEU A 4 -10.68 26.72 5.51
N GLY A 5 -9.41 27.02 5.80
CA GLY A 5 -8.27 26.24 5.30
C GLY A 5 -8.29 24.79 5.82
N SER A 6 -8.64 24.59 7.09
CA SER A 6 -8.82 23.25 7.66
C SER A 6 -9.93 22.50 6.93
N ALA A 7 -11.12 23.11 6.76
CA ALA A 7 -12.24 22.48 6.07
C ALA A 7 -11.92 22.08 4.61
N TYR A 8 -11.19 22.92 3.87
CA TYR A 8 -10.75 22.57 2.51
C TYR A 8 -9.69 21.47 2.51
N SER A 9 -8.72 21.52 3.43
CA SER A 9 -7.72 20.45 3.59
C SER A 9 -8.41 19.11 3.93
N ASP A 10 -9.39 19.13 4.82
CA ASP A 10 -10.13 17.94 5.23
C ASP A 10 -10.96 17.38 4.09
N ARG A 11 -11.62 18.23 3.29
CA ARG A 11 -12.32 17.79 2.07
C ARG A 11 -11.38 17.13 1.07
N ILE A 12 -10.23 17.74 0.77
CA ILE A 12 -9.25 17.19 -0.17
C ILE A 12 -8.72 15.84 0.33
N LYS A 13 -8.43 15.72 1.64
CA LYS A 13 -8.00 14.45 2.24
C LYS A 13 -9.08 13.39 2.17
N PHE A 14 -10.34 13.77 2.42
CA PHE A 14 -11.49 12.87 2.34
C PHE A 14 -11.69 12.37 0.91
N ASP A 15 -11.71 13.28 -0.07
CA ASP A 15 -11.81 12.95 -1.49
C ASP A 15 -10.67 12.02 -1.92
N ARG A 16 -9.43 12.29 -1.48
CA ARG A 16 -8.26 11.43 -1.73
C ARG A 16 -8.45 10.03 -1.12
N GLY A 17 -8.90 9.96 0.13
CA GLY A 17 -9.14 8.69 0.82
C GLY A 17 -10.20 7.83 0.13
N GLU A 18 -11.33 8.42 -0.26
CA GLU A 18 -12.38 7.70 -0.99
C GLU A 18 -11.92 7.25 -2.37
N ASN A 19 -11.15 8.07 -3.09
CA ASN A 19 -10.61 7.69 -4.38
C ASN A 19 -9.67 6.47 -4.28
N ILE A 20 -8.89 6.37 -3.20
CA ILE A 20 -8.03 5.20 -2.95
C ILE A 20 -8.86 3.95 -2.67
N GLU A 21 -9.91 4.04 -1.84
CA GLU A 21 -10.78 2.89 -1.57
C GLU A 21 -11.44 2.39 -2.86
N ARG A 22 -11.95 3.29 -3.69
CA ARG A 22 -12.54 2.94 -4.98
C ARG A 22 -11.51 2.30 -5.93
N ALA A 23 -10.28 2.79 -5.94
CA ALA A 23 -9.22 2.17 -6.72
C ALA A 23 -8.92 0.73 -6.25
N ILE A 24 -8.88 0.50 -4.93
CA ILE A 24 -8.71 -0.84 -4.33
C ILE A 24 -9.84 -1.76 -4.79
N GLU A 25 -11.10 -1.33 -4.68
CA GLU A 25 -12.26 -2.11 -5.12
C GLU A 25 -12.19 -2.44 -6.62
N CYS A 26 -11.85 -1.46 -7.45
CA CYS A 26 -11.70 -1.66 -8.90
C CYS A 26 -10.58 -2.67 -9.23
N TYR A 27 -9.42 -2.58 -8.56
CA TYR A 27 -8.32 -3.52 -8.78
C TYR A 27 -8.68 -4.92 -8.29
N GLN A 28 -9.35 -5.05 -7.14
CA GLN A 28 -9.85 -6.34 -6.65
C GLN A 28 -10.85 -6.99 -7.60
N ALA A 29 -11.78 -6.19 -8.16
CA ALA A 29 -12.70 -6.66 -9.19
C ALA A 29 -11.98 -7.07 -10.47
N ALA A 30 -10.97 -6.28 -10.92
CA ALA A 30 -10.17 -6.62 -12.08
C ALA A 30 -9.40 -7.95 -11.90
N LEU A 31 -8.91 -8.24 -10.69
CA LEU A 31 -8.23 -9.51 -10.38
C LEU A 31 -9.15 -10.75 -10.42
N GLN A 32 -10.48 -10.57 -10.43
CA GLN A 32 -11.43 -11.67 -10.67
C GLN A 32 -11.45 -12.08 -12.16
N VAL A 33 -11.12 -11.16 -13.06
CA VAL A 33 -11.12 -11.37 -14.52
C VAL A 33 -9.70 -11.65 -15.02
N TYR A 34 -8.74 -10.85 -14.58
CA TYR A 34 -7.34 -10.99 -14.90
C TYR A 34 -6.72 -11.98 -13.94
N THR A 35 -6.82 -13.27 -14.23
CA THR A 35 -6.17 -14.30 -13.40
C THR A 35 -4.72 -14.50 -13.82
N ARG A 36 -3.91 -15.04 -12.92
CA ARG A 36 -2.49 -15.35 -13.20
C ARG A 36 -2.33 -16.29 -14.40
N ASP A 37 -3.22 -17.25 -14.57
CA ASP A 37 -3.09 -18.27 -15.60
C ASP A 37 -3.63 -17.80 -16.97
N ALA A 38 -4.70 -16.98 -16.97
CA ALA A 38 -5.29 -16.49 -18.22
C ALA A 38 -4.56 -15.25 -18.77
N LEU A 39 -4.20 -14.31 -17.89
CA LEU A 39 -3.68 -13.00 -18.26
C LEU A 39 -2.54 -12.58 -17.30
N PRO A 40 -1.42 -13.33 -17.27
CA PRO A 40 -0.37 -13.20 -16.24
C PRO A 40 0.19 -11.78 -16.10
N GLN A 41 0.47 -11.10 -17.22
CA GLN A 41 1.06 -9.75 -17.21
C GLN A 41 0.08 -8.68 -16.70
N TYR A 42 -1.19 -8.78 -17.09
CA TYR A 42 -2.24 -7.88 -16.61
C TYR A 42 -2.56 -8.13 -15.13
N TRP A 43 -2.62 -9.40 -14.71
CA TRP A 43 -2.74 -9.78 -13.30
C TRP A 43 -1.59 -9.17 -12.48
N ALA A 44 -0.34 -9.34 -12.92
CA ALA A 44 0.83 -8.81 -12.21
C ALA A 44 0.85 -7.28 -12.14
N THR A 45 0.44 -6.60 -13.21
CA THR A 45 0.31 -5.15 -13.23
C THR A 45 -0.79 -4.66 -12.30
N THR A 46 -1.92 -5.37 -12.27
CA THR A 46 -3.04 -5.06 -11.38
C THR A 46 -2.63 -5.27 -9.92
N GLN A 47 -1.91 -6.35 -9.62
CA GLN A 47 -1.35 -6.60 -8.29
C GLN A 47 -0.38 -5.48 -7.86
N ASN A 48 0.53 -5.05 -8.72
CA ASN A 48 1.43 -3.93 -8.40
C ASN A 48 0.68 -2.63 -8.11
N ASN A 49 -0.37 -2.33 -8.88
CA ASN A 49 -1.17 -1.12 -8.68
C ASN A 49 -2.03 -1.20 -7.41
N LEU A 50 -2.55 -2.39 -7.09
CA LEU A 50 -3.23 -2.65 -5.82
C LEU A 50 -2.28 -2.47 -4.64
N GLY A 51 -1.02 -2.93 -4.76
CA GLY A 51 0.02 -2.68 -3.78
C GLY A 51 0.29 -1.19 -3.55
N ASN A 52 0.37 -0.40 -4.63
CA ASN A 52 0.49 1.07 -4.53
C ASN A 52 -0.73 1.69 -3.84
N ALA A 53 -1.94 1.22 -4.15
CA ALA A 53 -3.15 1.75 -3.53
C ALA A 53 -3.17 1.46 -2.01
N TYR A 54 -2.75 0.27 -1.59
CA TYR A 54 -2.58 -0.04 -0.16
C TYR A 54 -1.46 0.78 0.48
N SER A 55 -0.33 1.00 -0.21
CA SER A 55 0.75 1.88 0.23
C SER A 55 0.26 3.31 0.49
N ASP A 56 -0.65 3.83 -0.33
CA ASP A 56 -1.14 5.21 -0.21
C ASP A 56 -2.35 5.35 0.71
N ARG A 57 -2.95 4.23 1.12
CA ARG A 57 -4.20 4.19 1.86
C ARG A 57 -4.07 4.85 3.23
N ILE A 58 -4.97 5.81 3.46
CA ILE A 58 -5.01 6.67 4.66
C ILE A 58 -5.93 6.08 5.73
N LYS A 59 -6.93 5.30 5.32
CA LYS A 59 -7.87 4.63 6.24
C LYS A 59 -7.22 3.37 6.82
N PHE A 60 -7.72 2.91 7.97
CA PHE A 60 -7.27 1.70 8.69
C PHE A 60 -5.86 1.82 9.29
N VAL A 61 -5.44 0.78 10.02
CA VAL A 61 -4.13 0.73 10.70
C VAL A 61 -3.03 0.65 9.65
N ARG A 62 -1.99 1.50 9.79
CA ARG A 62 -0.89 1.58 8.82
C ARG A 62 -0.20 0.23 8.61
N GLY A 63 -0.02 -0.55 9.67
CA GLY A 63 0.56 -1.90 9.63
C GLY A 63 -0.18 -2.85 8.68
N GLU A 64 -1.51 -2.94 8.80
CA GLU A 64 -2.33 -3.81 7.93
C GLU A 64 -2.24 -3.40 6.45
N ASN A 65 -2.21 -2.09 6.18
CA ASN A 65 -2.05 -1.59 4.81
C ASN A 65 -0.67 -1.94 4.22
N ILE A 66 0.39 -1.86 5.04
CA ILE A 66 1.75 -2.27 4.67
C ILE A 66 1.80 -3.76 4.34
N GLU A 67 1.20 -4.61 5.16
CA GLU A 67 1.16 -6.06 4.93
C GLU A 67 0.48 -6.40 3.62
N ARG A 68 -0.70 -5.81 3.36
CA ARG A 68 -1.42 -6.00 2.09
C ARG A 68 -0.63 -5.49 0.89
N ALA A 69 0.09 -4.37 1.01
CA ALA A 69 0.94 -3.86 -0.06
C ALA A 69 2.08 -4.85 -0.38
N ILE A 70 2.74 -5.40 0.65
CA ILE A 70 3.80 -6.42 0.50
C ILE A 70 3.26 -7.64 -0.24
N GLU A 71 2.12 -8.19 0.20
CA GLU A 71 1.48 -9.35 -0.43
C GLU A 71 1.22 -9.12 -1.93
N CYS A 72 0.68 -7.95 -2.28
CA CYS A 72 0.38 -7.58 -3.66
C CYS A 72 1.66 -7.46 -4.51
N TYR A 73 2.71 -6.81 -4.01
CA TYR A 73 3.98 -6.72 -4.74
C TYR A 73 4.66 -8.08 -4.90
N GLN A 74 4.66 -8.93 -3.87
CA GLN A 74 5.19 -10.28 -3.94
C GLN A 74 4.41 -11.13 -4.95
N ALA A 75 3.08 -10.99 -5.02
CA ALA A 75 2.26 -11.62 -6.03
C ALA A 75 2.67 -11.16 -7.44
N ALA A 76 2.82 -9.85 -7.67
CA ALA A 76 3.26 -9.31 -8.96
C ALA A 76 4.63 -9.86 -9.41
N LEU A 77 5.57 -10.05 -8.47
CA LEU A 77 6.90 -10.59 -8.73
C LEU A 77 6.93 -12.06 -9.14
N GLN A 78 5.82 -12.81 -8.98
CA GLN A 78 5.72 -14.17 -9.51
C GLN A 78 5.73 -14.20 -11.04
N VAL A 79 5.30 -13.11 -11.69
CA VAL A 79 5.26 -12.97 -13.15
C VAL A 79 6.30 -11.97 -13.63
N ARG A 80 6.45 -10.83 -12.93
CA ARG A 80 7.46 -9.82 -13.24
C ARG A 80 8.81 -10.31 -12.77
N THR A 81 9.50 -11.08 -13.59
CA THR A 81 10.85 -11.58 -13.29
C THR A 81 11.91 -10.70 -13.93
N ARG A 82 13.13 -10.75 -13.39
CA ARG A 82 14.28 -10.02 -13.94
C ARG A 82 14.55 -10.37 -15.41
N ASP A 83 14.30 -11.61 -15.81
CA ASP A 83 14.62 -12.09 -17.16
C ASP A 83 13.51 -11.78 -18.18
N ALA A 84 12.24 -11.90 -17.77
CA ALA A 84 11.12 -11.68 -18.68
C ALA A 84 10.70 -10.21 -18.76
N LEU A 85 10.73 -9.50 -17.63
CA LEU A 85 10.19 -8.15 -17.48
C LEU A 85 11.11 -7.31 -16.57
N PRO A 86 12.38 -7.05 -16.96
CA PRO A 86 13.39 -6.45 -16.09
C PRO A 86 12.99 -5.08 -15.52
N GLN A 87 12.32 -4.26 -16.32
CA GLN A 87 11.90 -2.90 -15.92
C GLN A 87 10.76 -2.97 -14.89
N ASP A 88 9.74 -3.78 -15.16
CA ASP A 88 8.62 -3.97 -14.25
C ASP A 88 9.05 -4.65 -12.94
N TRP A 89 9.95 -5.63 -13.02
CA TRP A 89 10.56 -6.26 -11.86
C TRP A 89 11.30 -5.23 -11.00
N ALA A 90 12.16 -4.41 -11.60
CA ALA A 90 12.91 -3.38 -10.87
C ALA A 90 11.99 -2.35 -10.21
N MET A 91 10.93 -1.92 -10.91
CA MET A 91 9.93 -1.02 -10.34
C MET A 91 9.21 -1.67 -9.15
N THR A 92 8.73 -2.91 -9.28
CA THR A 92 8.04 -3.60 -8.18
C THR A 92 8.98 -3.86 -6.99
N GLN A 93 10.25 -4.19 -7.23
CA GLN A 93 11.26 -4.31 -6.17
C GLN A 93 11.53 -2.98 -5.47
N ASN A 94 11.59 -1.87 -6.20
CA ASN A 94 11.74 -0.54 -5.62
C ASN A 94 10.56 -0.19 -4.70
N ASN A 95 9.34 -0.46 -5.15
CA ASN A 95 8.14 -0.23 -4.34
C ASN A 95 8.14 -1.10 -3.07
N LEU A 96 8.54 -2.37 -3.19
CA LEU A 96 8.67 -3.25 -2.05
C LEU A 96 9.74 -2.76 -1.05
N GLY A 97 10.86 -2.22 -1.55
CA GLY A 97 11.89 -1.59 -0.73
C GLY A 97 11.39 -0.38 0.06
N ILE A 98 10.57 0.47 -0.57
CA ILE A 98 9.91 1.60 0.10
C ILE A 98 9.00 1.10 1.23
N ILE A 99 8.19 0.08 0.97
CA ILE A 99 7.29 -0.47 1.99
C ILE A 99 8.03 -1.10 3.16
N TYR A 100 9.11 -1.84 2.93
CA TYR A 100 9.90 -2.39 4.03
C TYR A 100 10.54 -1.29 4.88
N SER A 101 10.98 -0.19 4.27
CA SER A 101 11.43 0.98 5.01
C SER A 101 10.31 1.53 5.91
N ASP A 102 9.10 1.71 5.37
CA ASP A 102 7.94 2.18 6.13
C ASP A 102 7.58 1.23 7.30
N GLN A 103 7.66 -0.08 7.09
CA GLN A 103 7.37 -1.07 8.12
C GLN A 103 8.30 -0.94 9.34
N ILE A 104 9.59 -0.67 9.11
CA ILE A 104 10.56 -0.45 10.18
C ILE A 104 10.19 0.78 11.02
N TRP A 105 9.73 1.86 10.37
CA TRP A 105 9.32 3.07 11.06
C TRP A 105 8.07 2.86 11.90
N VAL A 106 7.06 2.14 11.39
CA VAL A 106 5.85 1.79 12.14
C VAL A 106 6.20 0.96 13.38
N ASN A 107 6.95 -0.13 13.20
CA ASN A 107 7.37 -0.99 14.31
C ASN A 107 8.18 -0.22 15.37
N ARG A 108 9.02 0.73 14.93
CA ARG A 108 9.76 1.59 15.86
C ARG A 108 8.83 2.51 16.65
N GLY A 109 7.80 3.07 16.01
CA GLY A 109 6.77 3.87 16.67
C GLY A 109 6.04 3.06 17.75
N ASP A 110 5.52 1.89 17.40
CA ASP A 110 4.80 1.00 18.33
C ASP A 110 5.67 0.61 19.53
N ASN A 111 6.96 0.35 19.29
CA ASN A 111 7.91 0.05 20.36
C ASN A 111 8.16 1.26 21.30
N LEU A 112 8.16 2.48 20.77
CA LEU A 112 8.30 3.70 21.56
C LEU A 112 7.05 3.96 22.41
N GLU A 113 5.85 3.76 21.86
CA GLU A 113 4.59 3.90 22.61
C GLU A 113 4.54 2.93 23.80
N ARG A 114 4.86 1.66 23.56
CA ARG A 114 4.96 0.65 24.63
C ARG A 114 5.99 1.03 25.69
N ALA A 115 7.12 1.62 25.30
CA ALA A 115 8.11 2.09 26.26
C ALA A 115 7.59 3.24 27.13
N ILE A 116 6.87 4.20 26.54
CA ILE A 116 6.23 5.31 27.26
C ILE A 116 5.20 4.79 28.28
N GLU A 117 4.34 3.86 27.87
CA GLU A 117 3.37 3.22 28.77
C GLU A 117 4.05 2.56 29.97
N CYS A 118 5.15 1.83 29.74
CA CYS A 118 5.94 1.20 30.79
C CYS A 118 6.55 2.22 31.78
N TYR A 119 6.92 3.41 31.32
CA TYR A 119 7.46 4.47 32.17
C TYR A 119 6.38 5.23 32.94
N GLN A 120 5.18 5.38 32.36
CA GLN A 120 4.04 6.07 32.99
C GLN A 120 3.29 5.20 34.00
N ALA A 121 3.38 3.87 33.88
CA ALA A 121 2.79 2.92 34.83
C ALA A 121 3.59 2.75 36.15
N LYS A 122 4.64 3.56 36.37
CA LYS A 122 5.46 3.61 37.61
C LYS A 122 5.30 4.96 38.30
#